data_AF-A0A840FYK5-F1
#
_entry.id   AF-A0A840FYK5-F1
#
_cell.length_a   1.000
_cell.length_b   1.000
_cell.length_c   1.000
_cell.angle_alpha   90.00
_cell.angle_beta   90.00
_cell.angle_gamma   90.00
#
_symmetry.space_group_name_H-M   'P 1'
#
loop_
_entity.id
_entity.type
_entity.pdbx_description
1 polymer ?
#
loop_
_entity_poly.entity_id
_entity_poly.type
_entity_poly.pdbx_seq_one_letter_code
_entity_poly.pdbx_strand_id
1 'polypeptide(L)'
;MKSVLTAVAAAVLIAAASALPAYWIGDSHGEARVQQAWDNDTKSRATAALEATNTSRTKEQGHANSVTRAVDDFHAVQAPAAADGAARIADAERLQRAAEGRAAQYLAMSKAGAVERDRLASHAARLDASLAEGRRVAEQLRADLVDRDQRLGLLADVIRADRSLFEPGESDEH
;
A
#
# COMPACT_ATOMS: atom_id res chain seq x y z
N MET A 1 -70.78 -60.64 -21.93
CA MET A 1 -70.35 -59.26 -22.27
C MET A 1 -70.54 -58.27 -21.13
N LYS A 2 -71.66 -58.26 -20.40
CA LYS A 2 -71.88 -57.34 -19.26
C LYS A 2 -70.85 -57.47 -18.12
N SER A 3 -70.45 -58.70 -17.73
CA SER A 3 -69.48 -58.92 -16.65
C SER A 3 -68.04 -58.51 -16.97
N VAL A 4 -67.66 -58.48 -18.25
CA VAL A 4 -66.32 -58.02 -18.68
C VAL A 4 -66.28 -56.49 -18.69
N LEU A 5 -67.36 -55.83 -19.12
CA LEU A 5 -67.51 -54.38 -19.06
C LEU A 5 -67.48 -53.84 -17.62
N THR A 6 -68.08 -54.54 -16.66
CA THR A 6 -68.05 -54.14 -15.24
C THR A 6 -66.66 -54.32 -14.63
N ALA A 7 -65.92 -55.38 -15.00
CA ALA A 7 -64.56 -55.62 -14.50
C ALA A 7 -63.56 -54.56 -15.01
N VAL A 8 -63.67 -54.18 -16.29
CA VAL A 8 -62.82 -53.12 -16.87
C VAL A 8 -63.15 -51.76 -16.26
N ALA A 9 -64.43 -51.43 -16.04
CA ALA A 9 -64.83 -50.19 -15.39
C ALA A 9 -64.32 -50.08 -13.94
N ALA A 10 -64.36 -51.18 -13.18
CA ALA A 10 -63.83 -51.22 -11.82
C ALA A 10 -62.30 -51.04 -11.78
N ALA A 11 -61.56 -51.65 -12.72
CA ALA A 11 -60.11 -51.51 -12.81
C ALA A 11 -59.67 -50.08 -13.14
N VAL A 12 -60.39 -49.39 -14.03
CA VAL A 12 -60.11 -47.99 -14.38
C VAL A 12 -60.38 -47.06 -13.20
N LEU A 13 -61.46 -47.29 -12.44
CA LEU A 13 -61.76 -46.50 -11.25
C LEU A 13 -60.72 -46.69 -10.14
N ILE A 14 -60.22 -47.91 -9.93
CA ILE A 14 -59.16 -48.17 -8.95
C ILE A 14 -57.84 -47.52 -9.38
N ALA A 15 -57.48 -47.59 -10.66
CA ALA A 15 -56.27 -46.96 -11.18
C ALA A 15 -56.33 -45.42 -11.13
N ALA A 16 -57.50 -44.82 -11.40
CA ALA A 16 -57.70 -43.39 -11.26
C ALA A 16 -57.68 -42.94 -9.78
N ALA A 17 -58.25 -43.75 -8.88
CA ALA A 17 -58.28 -43.48 -7.44
C ALA A 17 -56.90 -43.62 -6.78
N SER A 18 -55.99 -44.43 -7.32
CA SER A 18 -54.61 -44.56 -6.82
C SER A 18 -53.64 -43.54 -7.45
N ALA A 19 -53.92 -43.07 -8.66
CA ALA A 19 -53.09 -42.06 -9.34
C ALA A 19 -53.25 -40.65 -8.76
N LEU A 20 -54.46 -40.27 -8.31
CA LEU A 20 -54.72 -38.92 -7.76
C LEU A 20 -53.98 -38.64 -6.44
N PRO A 21 -53.97 -39.55 -5.44
CA PRO A 21 -53.18 -39.39 -4.22
C PRO A 21 -51.68 -39.42 -4.52
N ALA A 22 -51.22 -40.28 -5.42
CA ALA A 22 -49.81 -40.39 -5.78
C ALA A 22 -49.27 -39.12 -6.45
N TYR A 23 -50.09 -38.45 -7.28
CA TYR A 23 -49.74 -37.16 -7.88
C TYR A 23 -49.68 -36.03 -6.84
N TRP A 24 -50.66 -35.92 -5.95
CA TRP A 24 -50.66 -34.91 -4.87
C TRP A 24 -49.53 -35.11 -3.86
N ILE A 25 -49.25 -36.37 -3.49
CA ILE A 25 -48.12 -36.72 -2.62
C ILE A 25 -46.81 -36.44 -3.33
N GLY A 26 -46.68 -36.79 -4.62
CA GLY A 26 -45.48 -36.49 -5.41
C GLY A 26 -45.21 -35.01 -5.60
N ASP A 27 -46.26 -34.21 -5.86
CA ASP A 27 -46.18 -32.76 -6.04
C ASP A 27 -45.78 -32.05 -4.73
N SER A 28 -46.44 -32.37 -3.63
CA SER A 28 -46.10 -31.85 -2.28
C SER A 28 -44.72 -32.28 -1.79
N HIS A 29 -44.28 -33.51 -2.09
CA HIS A 29 -42.91 -33.96 -1.77
C HIS A 29 -41.87 -33.30 -2.69
N GLY A 30 -42.25 -32.96 -3.93
CA GLY A 30 -41.42 -32.20 -4.87
C GLY A 30 -41.23 -30.75 -4.41
N GLU A 31 -42.33 -30.07 -4.09
CA GLU A 31 -42.36 -28.69 -3.58
C GLU A 31 -41.53 -28.57 -2.29
N ALA A 32 -41.75 -29.45 -1.31
CA ALA A 32 -41.00 -29.45 -0.06
C ALA A 32 -39.48 -29.64 -0.28
N ARG A 33 -39.08 -30.52 -1.21
CA ARG A 33 -37.66 -30.73 -1.56
C ARG A 33 -37.04 -29.54 -2.27
N VAL A 34 -37.78 -28.91 -3.18
CA VAL A 34 -37.33 -27.69 -3.87
C VAL A 34 -37.20 -26.54 -2.88
N GLN A 35 -38.18 -26.35 -1.99
CA GLN A 35 -38.13 -25.33 -0.96
C GLN A 35 -36.95 -25.55 0.00
N GLN A 36 -36.75 -26.79 0.45
CA GLN A 36 -35.60 -27.12 1.31
C GLN A 36 -34.25 -26.87 0.60
N ALA A 37 -34.14 -27.22 -0.69
CA ALA A 37 -32.94 -26.95 -1.47
C ALA A 37 -32.71 -25.44 -1.65
N TRP A 38 -33.78 -24.68 -1.91
CA TRP A 38 -33.75 -23.22 -2.03
C TRP A 38 -33.35 -22.54 -0.72
N ASP A 39 -33.91 -22.97 0.42
CA ASP A 39 -33.59 -22.42 1.73
C ASP A 39 -32.13 -22.69 2.10
N ASN A 40 -31.63 -23.90 1.81
CA ASN A 40 -30.23 -24.27 2.00
C ASN A 40 -29.29 -23.46 1.11
N ASP A 41 -29.61 -23.29 -0.17
CA ASP A 41 -28.82 -22.46 -1.11
C ASP A 41 -28.84 -20.99 -0.68
N THR A 42 -30.00 -20.46 -0.30
CA THR A 42 -30.15 -19.09 0.20
C THR A 42 -29.30 -18.86 1.45
N LYS A 43 -29.34 -19.78 2.41
CA LYS A 43 -28.51 -19.73 3.61
C LYS A 43 -27.02 -19.81 3.27
N SER A 44 -26.64 -20.73 2.38
CA SER A 44 -25.25 -20.88 1.95
C SER A 44 -24.71 -19.60 1.29
N ARG A 45 -25.49 -18.99 0.39
CA ARG A 45 -25.15 -17.71 -0.24
C ARG A 45 -25.05 -16.57 0.76
N ALA A 46 -25.97 -16.50 1.72
CA ALA A 46 -25.95 -15.49 2.78
C ALA A 46 -24.69 -15.61 3.66
N THR A 47 -24.32 -16.84 4.03
CA THR A 47 -23.08 -17.11 4.78
C THR A 47 -21.85 -16.72 3.96
N ALA A 48 -21.76 -17.15 2.70
CA ALA A 48 -20.64 -16.82 1.83
C ALA A 48 -20.51 -15.29 1.60
N ALA A 49 -21.62 -14.57 1.46
CA ALA A 49 -21.63 -13.12 1.35
C ALA A 49 -21.15 -12.43 2.64
N LEU A 50 -21.55 -12.96 3.79
CA LEU A 50 -21.10 -12.46 5.10
C LEU A 50 -19.61 -12.70 5.30
N GLU A 51 -19.11 -13.89 4.98
CA GLU A 51 -17.68 -14.23 5.02
C GLU A 51 -16.88 -13.32 4.11
N ALA A 52 -17.29 -13.16 2.84
CA ALA A 52 -16.64 -12.26 1.89
C ALA A 52 -16.59 -10.80 2.40
N THR A 53 -17.68 -10.33 3.02
CA THR A 53 -17.76 -8.99 3.60
C THR A 53 -16.81 -8.84 4.79
N ASN A 54 -16.78 -9.81 5.69
CA ASN A 54 -15.90 -9.79 6.86
C ASN A 54 -14.43 -9.85 6.46
N THR A 55 -14.06 -10.72 5.53
CA THR A 55 -12.70 -10.80 4.99
C THR A 55 -12.28 -9.49 4.33
N SER A 56 -13.16 -8.90 3.50
CA SER A 56 -12.87 -7.62 2.85
C SER A 56 -12.66 -6.50 3.88
N ARG A 57 -13.53 -6.42 4.89
CA ARG A 57 -13.43 -5.42 5.95
C ARG A 57 -12.14 -5.56 6.77
N THR A 58 -11.75 -6.78 7.13
CA THR A 58 -10.49 -7.03 7.84
C THR A 58 -9.28 -6.61 7.01
N LYS A 59 -9.28 -6.94 5.71
CA LYS A 59 -8.22 -6.51 4.78
C LYS A 59 -8.15 -4.99 4.65
N GLU A 60 -9.29 -4.33 4.45
CA GLU A 60 -9.38 -2.86 4.37
C GLU A 60 -8.87 -2.20 5.65
N GLN A 61 -9.22 -2.74 6.82
CA GLN A 61 -8.74 -2.22 8.10
C GLN A 61 -7.23 -2.41 8.28
N GLY A 62 -6.70 -3.59 7.91
CA GLY A 62 -5.26 -3.86 7.93
C GLY A 62 -4.49 -2.92 6.99
N HIS A 63 -5.03 -2.69 5.80
CA HIS A 63 -4.50 -1.75 4.82
C HIS A 63 -4.48 -0.32 5.37
N ALA A 64 -5.62 0.17 5.87
CA ALA A 64 -5.72 1.52 6.44
C ALA A 64 -4.74 1.74 7.60
N ASN A 65 -4.60 0.76 8.50
CA ASN A 65 -3.63 0.81 9.59
C ASN A 65 -2.19 0.86 9.09
N SER A 66 -1.87 0.09 8.05
CA SER A 66 -0.52 0.03 7.47
C SER A 66 -0.14 1.32 6.78
N VAL A 67 -1.06 1.90 6.00
CA VAL A 67 -0.87 3.20 5.33
C VAL A 67 -0.74 4.32 6.36
N THR A 68 -1.60 4.34 7.39
CA THR A 68 -1.53 5.34 8.46
C THR A 68 -0.17 5.30 9.15
N ARG A 69 0.29 4.10 9.54
CA ARG A 69 1.61 3.94 10.15
C ARG A 69 2.74 4.41 9.24
N ALA A 70 2.72 4.04 7.96
CA ALA A 70 3.77 4.45 7.01
C ALA A 70 3.85 5.99 6.89
N VAL A 71 2.70 6.66 6.86
CA VAL A 71 2.62 8.12 6.82
C VAL A 71 3.11 8.75 8.13
N ASP A 72 2.71 8.19 9.28
CA ASP A 72 3.15 8.66 10.60
C ASP A 72 4.68 8.52 10.76
N ASP A 73 5.23 7.36 10.39
CA ASP A 73 6.67 7.09 10.43
C ASP A 73 7.45 8.06 9.51
N PHE A 74 6.93 8.31 8.31
CA PHE A 74 7.49 9.31 7.39
C PHE A 74 7.50 10.72 8.01
N HIS A 75 6.38 11.16 8.60
CA HIS A 75 6.31 12.47 9.24
C HIS A 75 7.20 12.58 10.48
N ALA A 76 7.36 11.49 11.24
CA ALA A 76 8.22 11.45 12.42
C ALA A 76 9.70 11.71 12.09
N VAL A 77 10.17 11.29 10.90
CA VAL A 77 11.57 11.44 10.48
C VAL A 77 11.83 12.64 9.56
N GLN A 78 10.79 13.16 8.89
CA GLN A 78 10.94 14.23 7.90
C GLN A 78 11.44 15.54 8.52
N ALA A 79 10.77 16.03 9.58
CA ALA A 79 11.12 17.32 10.17
C ALA A 79 12.52 17.33 10.81
N PRO A 80 12.94 16.31 11.58
CA PRO A 80 14.31 16.20 12.08
C PRO A 80 15.35 16.17 10.95
N ALA A 81 15.12 15.35 9.91
CA ALA A 81 16.06 15.24 8.79
C ALA A 81 16.22 16.56 8.02
N ALA A 82 15.12 17.28 7.81
CA ALA A 82 15.14 18.59 7.17
C ALA A 82 15.91 19.63 8.02
N ALA A 83 15.70 19.62 9.34
CA ALA A 83 16.42 20.51 10.26
C ALA A 83 17.94 20.23 10.25
N ASP A 84 18.33 18.95 10.32
CA ASP A 84 19.72 18.53 10.27
C ASP A 84 20.38 18.90 8.92
N GLY A 85 19.68 18.68 7.81
CA GLY A 85 20.13 19.08 6.48
C GLY A 85 20.35 20.59 6.37
N ALA A 86 19.38 21.39 6.84
CA ALA A 86 19.47 22.85 6.86
C ALA A 86 20.65 23.34 7.72
N ALA A 87 20.89 22.71 8.88
CA ALA A 87 22.00 23.06 9.75
C ALA A 87 23.37 22.80 9.08
N ARG A 88 23.51 21.69 8.35
CA ARG A 88 24.74 21.35 7.60
C ARG A 88 24.98 22.28 6.42
N ILE A 89 23.94 22.61 5.66
CA ILE A 89 24.01 23.58 4.57
C ILE A 89 24.44 24.95 5.11
N ALA A 90 23.82 25.41 6.20
CA ALA A 90 24.18 26.67 6.84
C ALA A 90 25.64 26.68 7.35
N ASP A 91 26.16 25.55 7.83
CA ASP A 91 27.58 25.41 8.18
C ASP A 91 28.49 25.53 6.95
N ALA A 92 28.15 24.86 5.86
CA ALA A 92 28.89 24.95 4.61
C ALA A 92 28.91 26.39 4.06
N GLU A 93 27.79 27.12 4.11
CA GLU A 93 27.70 28.53 3.71
C GLU A 93 28.54 29.45 4.61
N ARG A 94 28.59 29.18 5.93
CA ARG A 94 29.50 29.91 6.84
C ARG A 94 30.95 29.70 6.45
N LEU A 95 31.33 28.48 6.09
CA LEU A 95 32.70 28.15 5.68
C LEU A 95 33.06 28.78 4.34
N GLN A 96 32.12 28.87 3.41
CA GLN A 96 32.31 29.61 2.16
C GLN A 96 32.61 31.08 2.40
N ARG A 97 31.80 31.75 3.24
CA ARG A 97 32.07 33.15 3.63
C ARG A 97 33.42 33.31 4.33
N ALA A 98 33.81 32.34 5.16
CA ALA A 98 35.13 32.36 5.80
C ALA A 98 36.28 32.15 4.79
N ALA A 99 36.08 31.32 3.76
CA ALA A 99 37.04 31.12 2.68
C ALA A 99 37.22 32.40 1.83
N GLU A 100 36.13 33.12 1.54
CA GLU A 100 36.17 34.42 0.88
C GLU A 100 36.97 35.45 1.70
N GLY A 101 36.76 35.47 3.02
CA GLY A 101 37.54 36.31 3.93
C GLY A 101 39.04 35.98 3.93
N ARG A 102 39.41 34.69 3.99
CA ARG A 102 40.81 34.25 3.90
C ARG A 102 41.43 34.59 2.55
N ALA A 103 40.70 34.40 1.45
CA ALA A 103 41.15 34.77 0.11
C ALA A 103 41.50 36.26 0.02
N ALA A 104 40.66 37.14 0.57
CA ALA A 104 40.93 38.57 0.65
C ALA A 104 42.20 38.87 1.48
N GLN A 105 42.42 38.14 2.57
CA GLN A 105 43.60 38.28 3.41
C GLN A 105 44.88 37.82 2.70
N TYR A 106 44.86 36.68 2.00
CA TYR A 106 46.00 36.21 1.20
C TYR A 106 46.40 37.22 0.13
N LEU A 107 45.42 37.81 -0.57
CA LEU A 107 45.65 38.85 -1.57
C LEU A 107 46.19 40.16 -0.95
N ALA A 108 45.72 40.54 0.25
CA ALA A 108 46.25 41.71 0.94
C ALA A 108 47.72 41.50 1.35
N MET A 109 48.06 40.31 1.84
CA MET A 109 49.43 39.94 2.23
C MET A 109 50.38 39.80 1.03
N SER A 110 49.88 39.35 -0.13
CA SER A 110 50.70 39.18 -1.33
C SER A 110 51.08 40.51 -2.00
N LYS A 111 50.21 41.53 -1.92
CA LYS A 111 50.46 42.87 -2.47
C LYS A 111 51.67 43.59 -1.84
N ALA A 112 52.13 43.14 -0.67
CA ALA A 112 53.38 43.60 -0.06
C ALA A 112 54.61 42.82 -0.57
N GLY A 113 54.56 42.21 -1.75
CA GLY A 113 55.55 41.22 -2.18
C GLY A 113 55.77 40.92 -3.65
N ALA A 114 56.74 40.02 -3.90
CA ALA A 114 57.14 39.57 -5.23
C ALA A 114 56.01 38.79 -5.95
N VAL A 115 56.02 38.83 -7.29
CA VAL A 115 55.00 38.25 -8.19
C VAL A 115 54.67 36.79 -7.88
N GLU A 116 55.66 35.96 -7.57
CA GLU A 116 55.47 34.55 -7.20
C GLU A 116 54.60 34.36 -5.94
N ARG A 117 54.69 35.28 -4.96
CA ARG A 117 53.83 35.25 -3.76
C ARG A 117 52.38 35.57 -4.09
N ASP A 118 52.16 36.48 -5.05
CA ASP A 118 50.82 36.83 -5.52
C ASP A 118 50.15 35.69 -6.30
N ARG A 119 50.94 34.98 -7.13
CA ARG A 119 50.48 33.77 -7.82
C ARG A 119 50.09 32.66 -6.84
N LEU A 120 50.91 32.43 -5.81
CA LEU A 120 50.62 31.45 -4.76
C LEU A 120 49.37 31.82 -3.93
N ALA A 121 49.24 33.10 -3.54
CA ALA A 121 48.05 33.58 -2.82
C ALA A 121 46.77 33.42 -3.65
N SER A 122 46.82 33.76 -4.93
CA SER A 122 45.70 33.57 -5.86
C SER A 122 45.35 32.10 -6.08
N HIS A 123 46.35 31.21 -6.11
CA HIS A 123 46.11 29.78 -6.20
C HIS A 123 45.46 29.23 -4.92
N ALA A 124 45.98 29.59 -3.74
CA ALA A 124 45.41 29.21 -2.46
C ALA A 124 43.95 29.70 -2.31
N ALA A 125 43.67 30.95 -2.70
CA ALA A 125 42.31 31.50 -2.72
C ALA A 125 41.36 30.69 -3.61
N ARG A 126 41.80 30.29 -4.80
CA ARG A 126 40.98 29.46 -5.72
C ARG A 126 40.73 28.06 -5.17
N LEU A 127 41.72 27.45 -4.52
CA LEU A 127 41.57 26.13 -3.90
C LEU A 127 40.60 26.19 -2.71
N ASP A 128 40.72 27.20 -1.84
CA ASP A 128 39.81 27.39 -0.71
C ASP A 128 38.37 27.62 -1.19
N ALA A 129 38.19 28.42 -2.24
CA ALA A 129 36.87 28.65 -2.84
C ALA A 129 36.27 27.38 -3.43
N SER A 130 37.04 26.58 -4.17
CA SER A 130 36.53 25.34 -4.78
C SER A 130 36.19 24.28 -3.73
N LEU A 131 36.96 24.18 -2.64
CA LEU A 131 36.67 23.27 -1.54
C LEU A 131 35.41 23.68 -0.77
N ALA A 132 35.24 24.98 -0.51
CA ALA A 132 34.06 25.47 0.19
C ALA A 132 32.78 25.28 -0.65
N GLU A 133 32.85 25.61 -1.93
CA GLU A 133 31.74 25.39 -2.87
C GLU A 133 31.42 23.91 -3.02
N GLY A 134 32.44 23.05 -3.15
CA GLY A 134 32.26 21.60 -3.20
C GLY A 134 31.56 21.05 -1.96
N ARG A 135 31.92 21.54 -0.76
CA ARG A 135 31.24 21.16 0.48
C ARG A 135 29.79 21.63 0.51
N ARG A 136 29.49 22.85 0.07
CA ARG A 136 28.12 23.37 -0.01
C ARG A 136 27.25 22.50 -0.93
N VAL A 137 27.73 22.21 -2.14
CA VAL A 137 27.02 21.38 -3.11
C VAL A 137 26.83 19.95 -2.58
N ALA A 138 27.84 19.38 -1.92
CA ALA A 138 27.73 18.05 -1.34
C ALA A 138 26.66 17.96 -0.23
N GLU A 139 26.58 18.96 0.66
CA GLU A 139 25.55 18.97 1.70
C GLU A 139 24.14 19.20 1.13
N GLN A 140 24.00 20.01 0.06
CA GLN A 140 22.73 20.16 -0.65
C GLN A 140 22.28 18.84 -1.27
N LEU A 141 23.17 18.18 -2.02
CA LEU A 141 22.87 16.88 -2.62
C LEU A 141 22.54 15.83 -1.55
N ARG A 142 23.24 15.84 -0.41
CA ARG A 142 22.96 14.93 0.70
C ARG A 142 21.55 15.14 1.26
N ALA A 143 21.13 16.40 1.45
CA ALA A 143 19.78 16.72 1.91
C ALA A 143 18.72 16.22 0.92
N ASP A 144 18.93 16.44 -0.38
CA ASP A 144 18.01 15.98 -1.43
C ASP A 144 17.91 14.44 -1.49
N LEU A 145 19.04 13.75 -1.34
CA LEU A 145 19.05 12.28 -1.32
C LEU A 145 18.30 11.73 -0.10
N VAL A 146 18.49 12.33 1.08
CA VAL A 146 17.75 11.92 2.29
C VAL A 146 16.24 12.11 2.11
N ASP A 147 15.78 13.25 1.57
CA ASP A 147 14.36 13.47 1.30
C ASP A 147 13.81 12.45 0.28
N ARG A 148 14.57 12.16 -0.78
CA ARG A 148 14.16 11.17 -1.78
C ARG A 148 14.09 9.76 -1.22
N ASP A 149 15.08 9.33 -0.43
CA ASP A 149 15.10 8.00 0.18
C ASP A 149 13.91 7.83 1.14
N GLN A 150 13.58 8.86 1.92
CA GLN A 150 12.40 8.85 2.80
C GLN A 150 11.10 8.72 1.99
N ARG A 151 10.94 9.46 0.89
CA ARG A 151 9.76 9.35 0.01
C ARG A 151 9.66 8.00 -0.67
N LEU A 152 10.79 7.44 -1.10
CA LEU A 152 10.83 6.09 -1.69
C LEU A 152 10.47 5.03 -0.66
N GLY A 153 10.91 5.18 0.60
CA GLY A 153 10.48 4.33 1.72
C GLY A 153 8.97 4.37 1.91
N LEU A 154 8.39 5.56 2.03
CA LEU A 154 6.93 5.75 2.13
C LEU A 154 6.19 5.08 0.96
N LEU A 155 6.64 5.31 -0.27
CA LEU A 155 6.01 4.71 -1.46
C LEU A 155 6.10 3.18 -1.43
N ALA A 156 7.24 2.62 -1.04
CA ALA A 156 7.43 1.18 -0.94
C ALA A 156 6.49 0.56 0.11
N ASP A 157 6.30 1.24 1.25
CA ASP A 157 5.41 0.78 2.32
C ASP A 157 3.94 0.85 1.92
N VAL A 158 3.51 1.92 1.22
CA VAL A 158 2.16 2.02 0.65
C VAL A 158 1.91 0.92 -0.38
N ILE A 159 2.85 0.68 -1.31
CA ILE A 159 2.74 -0.40 -2.30
C ILE A 159 2.63 -1.77 -1.62
N ARG A 160 3.37 -1.99 -0.52
CA ARG A 160 3.27 -3.24 0.26
C ARG A 160 1.89 -3.39 0.89
N ALA A 161 1.35 -2.30 1.46
CA ALA A 161 0.01 -2.28 2.01
C ALA A 161 -1.06 -2.51 0.91
N ASP A 162 -0.90 -1.94 -0.28
CA ASP A 162 -1.78 -2.20 -1.43
C ASP A 162 -1.74 -3.69 -1.83
N ARG A 163 -0.54 -4.27 -1.92
CA ARG A 163 -0.37 -5.68 -2.31
C ARG A 163 -1.05 -6.64 -1.33
N SER A 164 -1.00 -6.35 -0.02
CA SER A 164 -1.66 -7.19 0.99
C SER A 164 -3.19 -7.28 0.82
N LEU A 165 -3.83 -6.35 0.10
CA LEU A 165 -5.25 -6.46 -0.23
C LEU A 165 -5.52 -7.63 -1.20
N PHE A 166 -4.59 -7.85 -2.12
CA PHE A 166 -4.71 -8.82 -3.21
C PHE A 166 -4.10 -10.18 -2.90
N GLU A 167 -3.22 -10.26 -1.90
CA GLU A 167 -2.69 -11.55 -1.46
C GLU A 167 -3.83 -12.39 -0.83
N PRO A 168 -3.93 -13.69 -1.19
CA PRO A 168 -4.82 -14.59 -0.50
C PRO A 168 -4.37 -14.58 0.97
N GLY A 169 -5.27 -14.23 1.89
CA GLY A 169 -4.91 -14.23 3.30
C GLY A 169 -4.35 -15.61 3.63
N GLU A 170 -3.19 -15.67 4.25
CA GLU A 170 -2.77 -16.87 4.97
C GLU A 170 -3.93 -17.19 5.91
N SER A 171 -4.76 -18.15 5.49
CA SER A 171 -5.58 -18.90 6.41
C SER A 171 -4.58 -19.59 7.32
N ASP A 172 -4.41 -19.06 8.52
CA ASP A 172 -3.83 -19.79 9.63
C ASP A 172 -4.64 -21.09 9.79
N GLU A 173 -4.22 -22.15 9.10
CA GLU A 173 -4.68 -23.50 9.32
C GLU A 173 -4.06 -23.98 10.65
N HIS A 174 -4.87 -23.92 11.70
CA HIS A 174 -4.68 -24.63 12.95
C HIS A 174 -5.81 -25.64 13.16
#